data_AF-X5J5H4-F1
#
_entry.id   AF-X5J5H4-F1
#
_cell.length_a   1.000
_cell.length_b   1.000
_cell.length_c   1.000
_cell.angle_alpha   90.00
_cell.angle_beta   90.00
_cell.angle_gamma   90.00
#
_symmetry.space_group_name_H-M   'P 1'
#
loop_
_entity.id
_entity.type
_entity.pdbx_description
1 polymer ?
#
loop_
_entity_poly.entity_id
_entity_poly.type
_entity_poly.pdbx_seq_one_letter_code
_entity_poly.pdbx_strand_id
1 'polypeptide(L)'
;AELVKPGASVKLSCKASGYTFTSYWMHWVKQRPGQGLEWIGMIHPNSGSTNYNEKFKSKATLTVDKSSSTAYMQLSSLTSEDSAVYYCA
;
A
#
# COMPACT_ATOMS: atom_id res chain seq x y z
N ALA A 1 3.33 -14.53 4.33
CA ALA A 1 4.57 -13.82 3.97
C ALA A 1 4.89 -14.16 2.52
N GLU A 2 5.24 -13.17 1.71
CA GLU A 2 5.54 -13.35 0.29
C GLU A 2 7.04 -13.15 0.07
N LEU A 3 7.69 -14.14 -0.54
CA LEU A 3 9.10 -14.08 -0.92
C LEU A 3 9.18 -13.87 -2.42
N VAL A 4 9.78 -12.77 -2.83
CA VAL A 4 9.88 -12.36 -4.24
C VAL A 4 11.33 -12.12 -4.62
N LYS A 5 11.64 -12.37 -5.89
CA LYS A 5 12.97 -12.14 -6.43
C LYS A 5 13.26 -10.63 -6.49
N PRO A 6 14.51 -10.19 -6.30
CA PRO A 6 14.91 -8.80 -6.57
C PRO A 6 14.49 -8.37 -7.99
N GLY A 7 14.04 -7.13 -8.13
CA GLY A 7 13.53 -6.56 -9.39
C GLY A 7 12.10 -6.96 -9.75
N ALA A 8 11.50 -7.95 -9.08
CA ALA A 8 10.10 -8.30 -9.28
C ALA A 8 9.15 -7.22 -8.74
N SER A 9 7.87 -7.35 -9.07
CA SER A 9 6.79 -6.55 -8.50
C SER A 9 5.89 -7.42 -7.65
N VAL A 10 5.30 -6.83 -6.61
CA VAL A 10 4.31 -7.48 -5.72
C VAL A 10 3.05 -6.64 -5.63
N LYS A 11 1.89 -7.29 -5.52
CA LYS A 11 0.60 -6.61 -5.31
C LYS A 11 0.01 -7.03 -3.97
N LEU A 12 0.01 -6.11 -3.02
CA LEU A 12 -0.60 -6.28 -1.71
C LEU A 12 -2.07 -5.89 -1.78
N SER A 13 -2.91 -6.56 -0.98
CA SER A 13 -4.35 -6.28 -0.88
C SER A 13 -4.75 -6.03 0.56
N CYS A 14 -5.68 -5.11 0.77
CA CYS A 14 -6.26 -4.77 2.06
C CYS A 14 -7.77 -4.66 1.93
N LYS A 15 -8.49 -5.62 2.51
CA LYS A 15 -9.95 -5.65 2.47
C LYS A 15 -10.51 -5.01 3.75
N ALA A 16 -11.27 -3.94 3.57
CA ALA A 16 -11.96 -3.26 4.65
C ALA A 16 -13.28 -3.97 5.00
N SER A 17 -13.66 -3.91 6.27
CA SER A 17 -14.96 -4.39 6.74
C SER A 17 -15.40 -3.63 7.99
N GLY A 18 -16.70 -3.61 8.28
CA GLY A 18 -17.26 -2.97 9.48
C GLY A 18 -17.55 -1.46 9.33
N TYR A 19 -17.31 -0.87 8.15
CA TYR A 19 -17.62 0.53 7.86
C TYR A 19 -17.84 0.75 6.36
N THR A 20 -18.35 1.93 6.00
CA THR A 20 -18.49 2.36 4.60
C THR A 20 -17.11 2.65 4.00
N PHE A 21 -16.54 1.68 3.28
CA PHE A 21 -15.18 1.76 2.71
C PHE A 21 -14.91 3.04 1.90
N THR A 22 -15.90 3.54 1.17
CA THR A 22 -15.77 4.75 0.35
C THR A 22 -15.73 6.05 1.14
N SER A 23 -15.99 6.04 2.45
CA SER A 23 -16.04 7.24 3.28
C SER A 23 -14.70 7.61 3.94
N TYR A 24 -13.71 6.73 3.90
CA TYR A 24 -12.44 6.92 4.61
C TYR A 24 -11.25 6.74 3.68
N TRP A 25 -10.20 7.52 3.90
CA TRP A 25 -8.93 7.32 3.23
C TRP A 25 -8.29 6.02 3.71
N MET A 26 -7.67 5.29 2.77
CA MET A 26 -6.85 4.13 3.08
C MET A 26 -5.38 4.53 3.02
N HIS A 27 -4.67 4.43 4.14
CA HIS A 27 -3.25 4.70 4.26
C HIS A 27 -2.44 3.43 4.10
N TRP A 28 -1.25 3.54 3.52
CA TRP A 28 -0.27 2.47 3.42
C TRP A 28 1.01 2.86 4.15
N VAL A 29 1.51 1.94 4.97
CA VAL A 29 2.65 2.17 5.85
C VAL A 29 3.58 0.97 5.80
N LYS A 30 4.89 1.23 5.82
CA LYS A 30 5.96 0.22 5.87
C LYS A 30 6.67 0.28 7.21
N GLN A 31 7.04 -0.88 7.74
CA GLN A 31 7.86 -0.99 8.95
C GLN A 31 8.99 -1.99 8.73
N ARG A 32 10.24 -1.51 8.80
CA ARG A 32 11.40 -2.40 8.83
C ARG A 32 11.73 -2.82 10.27
N PRO A 33 12.32 -4.00 10.49
CA PRO A 33 12.81 -4.39 11.81
C PRO A 33 13.76 -3.32 12.39
N GLY A 34 13.49 -2.86 13.62
CA GLY A 34 14.29 -1.83 14.28
C GLY A 34 14.11 -0.40 13.76
N GLN A 35 13.21 -0.16 12.80
CA GLN A 35 12.90 1.18 12.30
C GLN A 35 11.47 1.58 12.64
N GLY A 36 11.21 2.89 12.62
CA GLY A 36 9.87 3.45 12.77
C GLY A 36 8.94 3.15 11.59
N LEU A 37 7.69 3.59 11.72
CA LEU A 37 6.72 3.54 10.64
C LEU A 37 7.06 4.56 9.55
N GLU A 38 7.16 4.11 8.31
CA GLU A 38 7.34 4.94 7.13
C GLU A 38 6.03 4.99 6.33
N TRP A 39 5.42 6.18 6.26
CA TRP A 39 4.23 6.40 5.45
C TRP A 39 4.57 6.37 3.95
N ILE A 40 3.85 5.55 3.19
CA ILE A 40 4.04 5.37 1.73
C ILE A 40 3.13 6.32 0.95
N GLY A 41 1.86 6.33 1.33
CA GLY A 41 0.82 7.01 0.56
C GLY A 41 -0.57 6.72 1.11
N MET A 42 -1.57 7.33 0.49
CA MET A 42 -2.97 7.13 0.79
C MET A 42 -3.82 7.23 -0.47
N ILE A 43 -4.94 6.53 -0.48
CA ILE A 43 -5.93 6.58 -1.56
C ILE A 43 -7.33 6.78 -0.98
N HIS A 44 -8.09 7.71 -1.54
CA HIS A 44 -9.49 7.90 -1.18
C HIS A 44 -10.35 6.96 -2.03
N PRO A 45 -11.00 5.94 -1.45
CA PRO A 45 -11.64 4.91 -2.25
C PRO A 45 -12.82 5.41 -3.09
N ASN A 46 -13.49 6.50 -2.68
CA ASN A 46 -14.57 7.06 -3.50
C ASN A 46 -14.05 7.81 -4.75
N SER A 47 -13.08 8.71 -4.57
CA SER A 47 -12.61 9.57 -5.67
C SER A 47 -11.43 8.99 -6.44
N GLY A 48 -10.75 7.97 -5.91
CA GLY A 48 -9.50 7.46 -6.47
C GLY A 48 -8.32 8.42 -6.31
N SER A 49 -8.50 9.53 -5.60
CA SER A 49 -7.43 10.50 -5.34
C SER A 49 -6.32 9.85 -4.52
N THR A 50 -5.08 10.04 -4.94
CA THR A 50 -3.90 9.48 -4.28
C THR A 50 -2.94 10.57 -3.86
N ASN A 51 -2.31 10.40 -2.69
CA ASN A 51 -1.15 11.16 -2.29
C ASN A 51 -0.03 10.20 -1.88
N TYR A 52 1.22 10.57 -2.17
CA TYR A 52 2.39 9.73 -1.94
C TYR A 52 3.44 10.48 -1.16
N ASN A 53 4.22 9.75 -0.40
CA ASN A 53 5.52 10.20 0.03
C ASN A 53 6.48 10.15 -1.18
N GLU A 54 7.24 11.22 -1.40
CA GLU A 54 8.14 11.36 -2.55
C GLU A 54 9.11 10.18 -2.70
N LYS A 55 9.54 9.56 -1.58
CA LYS A 55 10.39 8.35 -1.61
C LYS A 55 9.77 7.15 -2.34
N PHE A 56 8.44 7.04 -2.35
CA PHE A 56 7.71 5.88 -2.87
C PHE A 56 6.93 6.18 -4.14
N LYS A 57 6.85 7.44 -4.57
CA LYS A 57 6.02 7.90 -5.69
C LYS A 57 6.33 7.21 -7.02
N SER A 58 7.59 6.83 -7.26
CA SER A 58 8.00 6.09 -8.47
C SER A 58 7.88 4.57 -8.32
N LYS A 59 7.62 4.07 -7.11
CA LYS A 59 7.72 2.65 -6.77
C LYS A 59 6.37 2.02 -6.42
N ALA A 60 5.49 2.79 -5.80
CA ALA A 60 4.18 2.35 -5.33
C ALA A 60 3.07 2.88 -6.24
N THR A 61 2.13 2.00 -6.58
CA THR A 61 0.88 2.35 -7.25
C THR A 61 -0.28 1.91 -6.38
N LEU A 62 -1.13 2.87 -5.97
CA LEU A 62 -2.33 2.60 -5.17
C LEU A 62 -3.56 2.49 -6.06
N THR A 63 -4.38 1.48 -5.83
CA THR A 63 -5.65 1.27 -6.54
C THR A 63 -6.73 0.78 -5.57
N VAL A 64 -7.99 0.87 -5.97
CA VAL A 64 -9.14 0.41 -5.18
C VAL A 64 -10.11 -0.37 -6.04
N ASP A 65 -10.70 -1.41 -5.45
CA ASP A 65 -11.89 -2.08 -5.94
C ASP A 65 -13.02 -1.81 -4.95
N LYS A 66 -13.94 -0.94 -5.35
CA LYS A 66 -15.10 -0.55 -4.57
C LYS A 66 -16.06 -1.72 -4.35
N SER A 67 -16.17 -2.63 -5.31
CA SER A 67 -17.14 -3.74 -5.26
C SER A 67 -16.79 -4.75 -4.17
N SER A 68 -15.51 -5.01 -3.97
CA SER A 68 -15.00 -5.91 -2.95
C SER A 68 -14.57 -5.21 -1.66
N SER A 69 -14.68 -3.88 -1.60
CA SER A 69 -14.14 -3.03 -0.51
C SER A 69 -12.65 -3.28 -0.25
N THR A 70 -11.87 -3.42 -1.32
CA THR A 70 -10.45 -3.77 -1.24
C THR A 70 -9.58 -2.65 -1.81
N ALA A 71 -8.58 -2.20 -1.06
CA ALA A 71 -7.50 -1.38 -1.55
C ALA A 71 -6.31 -2.25 -1.92
N TYR A 72 -5.53 -1.83 -2.91
CA TYR A 72 -4.32 -2.52 -3.33
C TYR A 72 -3.15 -1.55 -3.43
N MET A 73 -1.97 -2.06 -3.10
CA MET A 73 -0.71 -1.40 -3.35
C MET A 73 0.17 -2.33 -4.19
N GLN A 74 0.56 -1.87 -5.37
CA GLN A 74 1.56 -2.54 -6.19
C GLN A 74 2.91 -1.87 -5.97
N LEU A 75 3.91 -2.64 -5.56
CA LEU A 75 5.30 -2.20 -5.47
C LEU A 75 6.08 -2.80 -6.63
N SER A 76 6.84 -1.97 -7.34
CA SER A 76 7.64 -2.40 -8.49
C SER A 76 9.14 -2.31 -8.21
N SER A 77 9.93 -3.05 -8.98
CA SER A 77 11.41 -3.00 -8.93
C SER A 77 11.94 -3.20 -7.50
N LEU A 78 11.50 -4.28 -6.85
CA LEU A 78 11.79 -4.52 -5.45
C LEU A 78 13.28 -4.74 -5.18
N THR A 79 13.76 -4.19 -4.07
CA THR A 79 15.13 -4.33 -3.58
C THR A 79 15.10 -4.91 -2.16
N SER A 80 16.27 -5.29 -1.62
CA SER A 80 16.39 -5.77 -0.24
C SER A 80 15.85 -4.76 0.78
N GLU A 81 15.94 -3.47 0.46
CA GLU A 81 15.39 -2.40 1.29
C GLU A 81 13.87 -2.42 1.42
N ASP A 82 13.14 -3.11 0.53
CA ASP A 82 11.68 -3.24 0.60
C ASP A 82 11.22 -4.37 1.52
N SER A 83 12.13 -5.21 2.00
CA SER A 83 11.79 -6.24 2.97
C SER A 83 11.33 -5.62 4.29
N ALA A 84 10.03 -5.72 4.56
CA ALA A 84 9.37 -5.05 5.66
C ALA A 84 7.99 -5.66 5.91
N VAL A 85 7.39 -5.30 7.04
CA VAL A 85 5.95 -5.48 7.25
C VAL A 85 5.23 -4.28 6.66
N TYR A 86 4.12 -4.55 5.96
CA TYR A 86 3.29 -3.54 5.35
C TYR A 86 1.91 -3.54 6.00
N TYR A 87 1.43 -2.36 6.34
CA TYR A 87 0.14 -2.14 6.99
C TYR A 87 -0.74 -1.26 6.13
N CYS A 88 -2.05 -1.50 6.24
CA CYS A 88 -3.08 -0.61 5.76
C CYS A 88 -3.92 -0.11 6.95
N ALA A 89 -4.40 1.12 6.89
CA ALA A 89 -5.20 1.76 7.95
C ALA A 89 -6.25 2.71 7.37
#